data_AF-A0A5E7LSY0-F1
#
_entry.id   AF-A0A5E7LSY0-F1
#
_cell.length_a   1.000
_cell.length_b   1.000
_cell.length_c   1.000
_cell.angle_alpha   90.00
_cell.angle_beta   90.00
_cell.angle_gamma   90.00
#
_symmetry.space_group_name_H-M   'P 1'
#
loop_
_entity.id
_entity.type
_entity.pdbx_description
1 polymer ?
#
loop_
_entity_poly.entity_id
_entity_poly.type
_entity_poly.pdbx_seq_one_letter_code
_entity_poly.pdbx_strand_id
1 'polypeptide(L)'
;MKLELDQLSQRDAMLAARYLARVVGVAHARQMDLATRSEWMADLQTCRTKRLDAPSWLWTSVVQLVGNHEKGYLEHCRRYALQH
;
A
#
# COMPACT_ATOMS: atom_id res chain seq x y z
N MET A 1 2.13 -15.83 -0.55
CA MET A 1 1.61 -15.40 0.76
C MET A 1 0.32 -14.64 0.50
N LYS A 2 -0.76 -14.90 1.22
CA LYS A 2 -2.06 -14.21 1.06
C LYS A 2 -2.23 -13.17 2.16
N LEU A 3 -2.85 -12.03 1.86
CA LEU A 3 -3.17 -10.99 2.85
C LEU A 3 -4.66 -11.07 3.19
N GLU A 4 -5.00 -11.80 4.24
CA GLU A 4 -6.39 -11.94 4.74
C GLU A 4 -6.75 -10.74 5.63
N LEU A 5 -6.96 -9.57 5.00
CA LEU A 5 -7.19 -8.30 5.73
C LEU A 5 -8.45 -8.34 6.62
N ASP A 6 -9.45 -9.15 6.27
CA ASP A 6 -10.69 -9.38 6.99
C ASP A 6 -10.53 -10.27 8.24
N GLN A 7 -9.45 -11.05 8.30
CA GLN A 7 -9.10 -11.89 9.45
C GLN A 7 -8.11 -11.21 10.41
N LEU A 8 -7.66 -10.00 10.10
CA LEU A 8 -6.75 -9.25 10.95
C LEU A 8 -7.49 -8.61 12.13
N SER A 9 -6.89 -8.68 13.31
CA SER A 9 -7.29 -7.80 14.41
C SER A 9 -7.12 -6.34 13.98
N GLN A 10 -7.87 -5.41 14.58
CA GLN A 10 -7.71 -3.98 14.30
C GLN A 10 -6.24 -3.53 14.43
N ARG A 11 -5.52 -4.06 15.42
CA ARG A 11 -4.10 -3.77 15.64
C ARG A 11 -3.25 -4.25 14.46
N ASP A 12 -3.48 -5.46 13.99
CA ASP A 12 -2.71 -6.04 12.89
C ASP A 12 -3.06 -5.40 11.56
N ALA A 13 -4.32 -5.05 11.33
CA ALA A 13 -4.77 -4.27 10.18
C ALA A 13 -4.07 -2.90 10.13
N MET A 14 -3.94 -2.20 11.27
CA MET A 14 -3.18 -0.95 11.34
C MET A 14 -1.68 -1.16 11.08
N LEU A 15 -1.08 -2.28 11.53
CA LEU A 15 0.32 -2.59 11.25
C LEU A 15 0.54 -2.88 9.76
N ALA A 16 -0.34 -3.67 9.15
CA ALA A 16 -0.32 -3.94 7.71
C ALA A 16 -0.48 -2.65 6.90
N ALA A 17 -1.44 -1.79 7.25
CA ALA A 17 -1.64 -0.51 6.59
C ALA A 17 -0.40 0.40 6.68
N ARG A 18 0.23 0.51 7.87
CA ARG A 18 1.48 1.28 8.04
C ARG A 18 2.62 0.72 7.20
N TYR A 19 2.77 -0.60 7.17
CA TYR A 19 3.80 -1.27 6.38
C TYR A 19 3.61 -1.01 4.88
N LEU A 20 2.40 -1.21 4.36
CA LEU A 20 2.06 -1.00 2.96
C LEU A 20 2.25 0.47 2.55
N ALA A 21 1.78 1.42 3.38
CA ALA A 21 1.99 2.84 3.15
C ALA A 21 3.48 3.20 3.09
N ARG A 22 4.32 2.59 3.94
CA ARG A 22 5.78 2.78 3.90
C ARG A 22 6.39 2.24 2.60
N VAL A 23 6.01 1.04 2.18
CA VAL A 23 6.52 0.44 0.93
C VAL A 23 6.17 1.31 -0.27
N VAL A 24 4.91 1.70 -0.41
CA VAL A 24 4.43 2.58 -1.49
C VAL A 24 5.10 3.95 -1.43
N GLY A 25 5.16 4.57 -0.24
CA GLY A 25 5.80 5.88 -0.06
C GLY A 25 7.28 5.86 -0.44
N VAL A 26 8.03 4.84 -0.04
CA VAL A 26 9.46 4.72 -0.43
C VAL A 26 9.63 4.51 -1.93
N ALA A 27 8.78 3.69 -2.55
CA ALA A 27 8.84 3.47 -4.00
C ALA A 27 8.51 4.75 -4.78
N HIS A 28 7.48 5.49 -4.36
CA HIS A 28 7.08 6.74 -4.99
C HIS A 28 8.17 7.82 -4.84
N ALA A 29 8.77 7.94 -3.66
CA ALA A 29 9.87 8.86 -3.40
C ALA A 29 11.09 8.62 -4.31
N ARG A 30 11.32 7.37 -4.74
CA ARG A 30 12.43 7.01 -5.65
C ARG A 30 12.15 7.37 -7.10
N GLN A 31 10.91 7.62 -7.47
CA GLN A 31 10.50 8.03 -8.81
C GLN A 31 10.54 9.55 -9.00
N MET A 32 10.79 10.31 -7.93
CA MET A 32 10.80 11.77 -7.92
C MET A 32 12.21 12.34 -7.99
N ASP A 33 12.34 13.53 -8.57
CA ASP A 33 13.51 14.39 -8.35
C ASP A 33 13.53 14.97 -6.93
N LEU A 34 14.63 15.62 -6.57
CA LEU A 34 14.87 16.13 -5.21
C LEU A 34 13.86 17.22 -4.80
N ALA A 35 13.49 18.10 -5.73
CA ALA A 35 12.59 19.22 -5.46
C ALA A 35 11.16 18.70 -5.20
N THR A 36 10.67 17.89 -6.13
CA THR A 36 9.35 17.22 -6.04
C THR A 36 9.25 16.37 -4.77
N ARG A 37 10.29 15.62 -4.43
CA ARG A 37 10.32 14.80 -3.21
C ARG A 37 10.25 15.65 -1.94
N SER A 38 10.89 16.82 -1.93
CA SER A 38 10.91 17.71 -0.76
C SER A 38 9.55 18.36 -0.52
N GLU A 39 8.92 18.86 -1.59
CA GLU A 39 7.54 19.38 -1.53
C GLU A 39 6.55 18.31 -1.07
N TRP A 40 6.65 17.12 -1.67
CA TRP A 40 5.81 15.99 -1.33
C TRP A 40 5.95 15.53 0.13
N MET A 41 7.17 15.55 0.69
CA MET A 41 7.37 15.25 2.12
C MET A 41 6.76 16.31 3.02
N ALA A 42 6.77 17.59 2.62
CA ALA A 42 6.13 18.66 3.38
C ALA A 42 4.60 18.45 3.43
N ASP A 43 3.99 18.13 2.29
CA ASP A 43 2.56 17.83 2.18
C ASP A 43 2.13 16.62 3.03
N LEU A 44 2.95 15.57 3.05
CA LEU A 44 2.68 14.40 3.89
C LEU A 44 2.73 14.70 5.39
N GLN A 45 3.55 15.67 5.81
CA GLN A 45 3.66 16.06 7.22
C GLN A 45 2.47 16.92 7.68
N THR A 46 1.91 17.76 6.80
CA THR A 46 0.72 18.58 7.08
C THR A 46 -0.57 17.75 7.10
N CYS A 47 -0.68 16.68 6.31
CA CYS A 47 -1.86 15.80 6.28
C CYS A 47 -2.00 14.84 7.50
N ARG A 48 -1.26 15.04 8.60
CA ARG A 48 -1.36 14.25 9.86
C ARG A 48 -2.60 14.60 10.72
N THR A 49 -3.69 15.06 10.13
CA THR A 49 -4.89 15.44 10.90
C THR A 49 -5.76 14.21 11.20
N LYS A 50 -6.64 14.31 12.21
CA LYS A 50 -7.59 13.24 12.58
C LYS A 50 -8.66 12.96 11.50
N ARG A 51 -8.74 13.80 10.47
CA ARG A 51 -9.52 13.52 9.26
C ARG A 51 -8.63 12.72 8.31
N LEU A 52 -9.20 11.70 7.70
CA LEU A 52 -8.56 10.82 6.73
C LEU A 52 -8.27 11.57 5.42
N ASP A 53 -7.56 12.69 5.50
CA ASP A 53 -7.11 13.52 4.38
C ASP A 53 -5.76 12.97 3.87
N ALA A 54 -5.65 11.65 3.72
CA ALA A 54 -4.57 11.08 2.96
C ALA A 54 -4.75 11.52 1.49
N PRO A 55 -3.70 11.94 0.80
CA PRO A 55 -3.80 12.27 -0.62
C PRO A 55 -4.49 11.13 -1.38
N SER A 56 -5.50 11.44 -2.21
CA SER A 56 -6.32 10.44 -2.91
C SER A 56 -5.50 9.44 -3.73
N TRP A 57 -4.36 9.89 -4.26
CA TRP A 57 -3.41 9.03 -4.96
C TRP A 57 -2.77 7.97 -4.05
N LEU A 58 -2.43 8.29 -2.78
CA LEU A 58 -1.79 7.36 -1.85
C LEU A 58 -2.74 6.22 -1.48
N TRP A 59 -3.98 6.56 -1.16
CA TRP A 59 -5.03 5.57 -0.92
C TRP A 59 -5.23 4.67 -2.15
N THR A 60 -5.32 5.27 -3.34
CA THR A 60 -5.47 4.54 -4.60
C THR A 60 -4.30 3.58 -4.84
N SER A 61 -3.05 4.04 -4.64
CA SER A 61 -1.86 3.20 -4.82
C SER A 61 -1.77 2.06 -3.81
N VAL A 62 -2.18 2.28 -2.56
CA VAL A 62 -2.22 1.21 -1.53
C VAL A 62 -3.29 0.17 -1.89
N VAL A 63 -4.49 0.59 -2.29
CA VAL A 63 -5.56 -0.33 -2.72
C VAL A 63 -5.15 -1.12 -3.96
N GLN A 64 -4.52 -0.46 -4.95
CA GLN A 64 -3.98 -1.12 -6.14
C GLN A 64 -2.89 -2.14 -5.79
N LEU A 65 -2.01 -1.83 -4.85
CA LEU A 65 -0.96 -2.76 -4.39
C LEU A 65 -1.58 -4.03 -3.78
N VAL A 66 -2.57 -3.87 -2.91
CA VAL A 66 -3.28 -5.01 -2.30
C VAL A 66 -3.99 -5.83 -3.37
N GLY A 67 -4.70 -5.19 -4.30
CA GLY A 67 -5.40 -5.87 -5.39
C GLY A 67 -4.44 -6.63 -6.33
N ASN A 68 -3.30 -6.04 -6.66
CA ASN A 68 -2.28 -6.68 -7.48
C ASN A 68 -1.66 -7.90 -6.78
N HIS A 69 -1.41 -7.78 -5.47
CA HIS A 69 -0.91 -8.89 -4.66
C HIS A 69 -1.92 -10.06 -4.62
N GLU A 70 -3.21 -9.78 -4.40
CA GLU A 70 -4.25 -10.81 -4.37
C GLU A 70 -4.43 -11.50 -5.73
N LYS A 71 -4.44 -10.71 -6.82
CA LYS A 71 -4.47 -11.25 -8.18
C LYS A 71 -3.29 -12.18 -8.46
N GLY A 72 -2.08 -11.78 -8.05
CA GLY A 72 -0.87 -12.58 -8.22
C GLY A 72 -0.93 -13.90 -7.45
N TYR A 73 -1.47 -13.86 -6.22
CA TYR A 73 -1.68 -15.06 -5.41
C TYR A 73 -2.67 -16.02 -6.09
N LEU A 74 -3.83 -15.54 -6.57
CA LEU A 74 -4.83 -16.38 -7.24
C LEU A 74 -4.30 -17.00 -8.54
N GLU A 75 -3.53 -16.24 -9.33
CA GLU A 75 -2.91 -16.78 -10.54
C GLU A 75 -1.87 -17.87 -10.23
N HIS A 76 -1.10 -17.72 -9.14
CA HIS A 76 -0.21 -18.77 -8.66
C HIS A 76 -0.99 -20.02 -8.26
N CYS A 77 -2.07 -19.89 -7.49
CA CYS A 77 -2.95 -21.00 -7.12
C CYS A 77 -3.53 -21.70 -8.35
N ARG A 78 -4.00 -20.94 -9.35
CA ARG A 78 -4.53 -21.48 -10.61
C ARG A 78 -3.49 -22.33 -11.34
N ARG A 79 -2.25 -21.83 -11.46
CA ARG A 79 -1.16 -22.58 -12.11
C ARG A 79 -0.79 -23.83 -11.35
N TYR A 80 -0.70 -23.75 -10.03
CA TYR A 80 -0.37 -24.89 -9.18
C TYR A 80 -1.42 -26.01 -9.31
N ALA A 81 -2.71 -25.66 -9.27
CA ALA A 81 -3.82 -26.61 -9.45
C ALA A 81 -3.98 -27.17 -10.87
N LEU A 82 -3.28 -26.60 -11.86
CA LEU A 82 -3.23 -27.12 -13.24
C LEU A 82 -1.96 -27.95 -13.51
N GLN A 83 -0.98 -27.90 -12.59
CA GLN A 83 0.29 -28.64 -12.66
C GLN A 83 0.31 -29.89 -11.78
N HIS A 84 -0.72 -30.06 -10.95
CA HIS A 84 -1.00 -31.21 -10.08
C HIS A 84 -2.47 -31.61 -10.20
#